data_AF-A0A2U2B3N0-F1
#
_entry.id   AF-A0A2U2B3N0-F1
#
_cell.length_a   1.000
_cell.length_b   1.000
_cell.length_c   1.000
_cell.angle_alpha   90.00
_cell.angle_beta   90.00
_cell.angle_gamma   90.00
#
_symmetry.space_group_name_H-M   'P 1'
#
loop_
_entity.id
_entity.type
_entity.pdbx_description
1 polymer ?
#
loop_
_entity_poly.entity_id
_entity_poly.type
_entity_poly.pdbx_seq_one_letter_code
_entity_poly.pdbx_strand_id
1 'polypeptide(L)'
;MRKLFFLVAIAAFLGACEKDDPPAEFPADPSDNAGNLMIVNSSNRQLVLYDGDTPIRFVPNSETDYLVNIPAEGEIAVDLKLYDWEDVRGNINNPDPTQIYKRWSVPISGSTDRINRVTWHVSNDPDNKEMANIYFNYYGGSEEYVDVYLNGREGAKIMTLKPGDQQMQIGLDFGNYTLHYHYWNSDQTTADGRNYLSWIDTQMIGEDEVDIWLVLNSSREEMSMTVPHLDAELEEISRFGLLKVDNQLSEPVEIYAGDLKIESIMYLDGESKDNLSTIGQGSNGEFYIPIPDGEETVSLNLRAQKLSGAPVKNETVTLTVDQSFTWVIDSN
;
A
#
# COMPACT_ATOMS: atom_id res chain seq x y z
N MET A 1 38.61 -85.84 -10.76
CA MET A 1 38.25 -85.16 -12.03
C MET A 1 36.95 -84.41 -11.78
N ARG A 2 36.95 -83.07 -11.95
CA ARG A 2 35.80 -82.12 -11.98
C ARG A 2 34.96 -82.01 -10.68
N LYS A 3 35.13 -80.97 -9.87
CA LYS A 3 34.66 -79.55 -9.95
C LYS A 3 33.50 -79.37 -8.93
N LEU A 4 33.64 -78.52 -7.90
CA LEU A 4 33.24 -77.09 -7.89
C LEU A 4 31.69 -76.99 -7.92
N PHE A 5 30.96 -76.38 -7.00
CA PHE A 5 31.12 -75.04 -6.44
C PHE A 5 30.23 -74.89 -5.20
N PHE A 6 30.75 -74.17 -4.19
CA PHE A 6 29.96 -73.47 -3.18
C PHE A 6 28.96 -72.52 -3.86
N LEU A 7 27.69 -72.52 -3.44
CA LEU A 7 26.79 -71.41 -3.72
C LEU A 7 26.14 -70.95 -2.41
N VAL A 8 26.74 -69.91 -1.84
CA VAL A 8 26.13 -69.05 -0.82
C VAL A 8 25.08 -68.22 -1.55
N ALA A 9 23.81 -68.42 -1.23
CA ALA A 9 22.75 -67.51 -1.67
C ALA A 9 22.78 -66.28 -0.77
N ILE A 10 23.47 -65.23 -1.23
CA ILE A 10 23.36 -63.88 -0.71
C ILE A 10 21.97 -63.38 -1.13
N ALA A 11 21.04 -63.30 -0.18
CA ALA A 11 19.79 -62.58 -0.36
C ALA A 11 20.11 -61.08 -0.37
N ALA A 12 20.32 -60.55 -1.57
CA ALA A 12 20.47 -59.12 -1.80
C ALA A 12 19.11 -58.43 -1.68
N PHE A 13 19.10 -57.39 -0.84
CA PHE A 13 18.11 -56.33 -0.76
C PHE A 13 17.51 -55.97 -2.13
N LEU A 14 16.19 -56.13 -2.26
CA LEU A 14 15.34 -55.23 -3.02
C LEU A 14 14.14 -54.93 -2.13
N GLY A 15 14.39 -54.15 -1.07
CA GLY A 15 13.34 -53.31 -0.52
C GLY A 15 13.01 -52.29 -1.60
N ALA A 16 12.01 -52.60 -2.41
CA ALA A 16 11.34 -51.60 -3.21
C ALA A 16 10.70 -50.63 -2.19
N CYS A 17 11.39 -49.52 -1.92
CA CYS A 17 10.67 -48.28 -1.65
C CYS A 17 9.89 -47.99 -2.93
N GLU A 18 8.66 -48.48 -3.00
CA GLU A 18 7.62 -47.78 -3.72
C GLU A 18 7.64 -46.37 -3.13
N LYS A 19 8.31 -45.44 -3.81
CA LYS A 19 7.99 -44.03 -3.64
C LYS A 19 6.55 -43.97 -4.14
N ASP A 20 5.61 -43.95 -3.21
CA ASP A 20 4.26 -43.52 -3.53
C ASP A 20 4.41 -42.24 -4.34
N ASP A 21 3.93 -42.27 -5.58
CA ASP A 21 3.89 -41.06 -6.40
C ASP A 21 3.18 -40.00 -5.55
N PRO A 22 3.81 -38.83 -5.31
CA PRO A 22 3.17 -37.80 -4.51
C PRO A 22 1.80 -37.49 -5.13
N PRO A 23 0.75 -37.35 -4.31
CA PRO A 23 -0.63 -37.26 -4.79
C PRO A 23 -0.76 -36.18 -5.89
N ALA A 24 -1.47 -36.53 -6.96
CA ALA A 24 -1.65 -35.70 -8.16
C ALA A 24 -2.43 -34.40 -7.90
N GLU A 25 -3.19 -34.34 -6.80
CA GLU A 25 -3.88 -33.14 -6.34
C GLU A 25 -3.61 -32.97 -4.85
N PHE A 26 -3.10 -31.79 -4.46
CA PHE A 26 -2.85 -31.47 -3.06
C PHE A 26 -4.08 -30.77 -2.45
N PRO A 27 -4.62 -31.24 -1.31
CA PRO A 27 -5.68 -30.52 -0.60
C PRO A 27 -5.09 -29.29 0.07
N ALA A 28 -5.36 -28.10 -0.47
CA ALA A 28 -4.90 -26.85 0.11
C ALA A 28 -5.22 -26.76 1.61
N ASP A 29 -4.32 -26.13 2.38
CA ASP A 29 -4.54 -25.92 3.80
C ASP A 29 -5.75 -24.98 3.99
N PRO A 30 -6.58 -25.18 5.03
CA PRO A 30 -7.63 -24.23 5.34
C PRO A 30 -7.02 -22.85 5.65
N SER A 31 -7.72 -21.79 5.24
CA SER A 31 -7.36 -20.42 5.64
C SER A 31 -7.39 -20.30 7.17
N ASP A 32 -6.45 -19.55 7.73
CA ASP A 32 -6.46 -19.26 9.16
C ASP A 32 -7.66 -18.34 9.49
N ASN A 33 -8.20 -18.47 10.72
CA ASN A 33 -9.30 -17.60 11.17
C ASN A 33 -8.87 -16.14 11.37
N ALA A 34 -7.59 -15.93 11.66
CA ALA A 34 -6.96 -14.63 11.80
C ALA A 34 -5.50 -14.75 11.31
N GLY A 35 -5.09 -13.86 10.42
CA GLY A 35 -3.74 -13.85 9.85
C GLY A 35 -3.19 -12.44 9.76
N ASN A 36 -1.87 -12.33 9.78
CA ASN A 36 -1.11 -11.10 9.55
C ASN A 36 -0.66 -10.97 8.08
N LEU A 37 -0.81 -12.04 7.29
CA LEU A 37 -0.63 -12.08 5.84
C LEU A 37 -1.96 -12.48 5.17
N MET A 38 -2.35 -11.78 4.12
CA MET A 38 -3.40 -12.17 3.20
C MET A 38 -2.80 -12.47 1.83
N ILE A 39 -3.04 -13.65 1.28
CA ILE A 39 -2.60 -14.01 -0.07
C ILE A 39 -3.82 -14.01 -0.99
N VAL A 40 -3.69 -13.34 -2.13
CA VAL A 40 -4.64 -13.42 -3.25
C VAL A 40 -3.89 -14.09 -4.39
N ASN A 41 -4.22 -15.36 -4.68
CA ASN A 41 -3.49 -16.18 -5.63
C ASN A 41 -4.24 -16.29 -6.96
N SER A 42 -3.90 -15.40 -7.89
CA SER A 42 -4.40 -15.36 -9.27
C SER A 42 -3.44 -16.01 -10.27
N SER A 43 -2.52 -16.87 -9.80
CA SER A 43 -1.54 -17.53 -10.67
C SER A 43 -2.08 -18.70 -11.49
N ASN A 44 -3.30 -19.18 -11.19
CA ASN A 44 -3.82 -20.45 -11.71
C ASN A 44 -3.01 -21.69 -11.28
N ARG A 45 -2.21 -21.58 -10.21
CA ARG A 45 -1.33 -22.64 -9.70
C ARG A 45 -1.60 -22.90 -8.22
N GLN A 46 -1.34 -24.14 -7.81
CA GLN A 46 -1.23 -24.48 -6.39
C GLN A 46 0.19 -24.15 -5.93
N LEU A 47 0.31 -23.37 -4.87
CA LEU A 47 1.60 -22.87 -4.40
C LEU A 47 1.91 -23.38 -3.00
N VAL A 48 3.19 -23.46 -2.67
CA VAL A 48 3.66 -23.74 -1.31
C VAL A 48 4.39 -22.50 -0.80
N LEU A 49 3.92 -21.96 0.32
CA LEU A 49 4.50 -20.81 1.01
C LEU A 49 5.60 -21.28 1.96
N TYR A 50 6.74 -20.61 1.91
CA TYR A 50 7.89 -20.81 2.78
C TYR A 50 8.27 -19.52 3.49
N ASP A 51 8.81 -19.65 4.70
CA ASP A 51 9.57 -18.62 5.41
C ASP A 51 11.03 -19.08 5.46
N GLY A 52 11.89 -18.37 4.74
CA GLY A 52 13.24 -18.82 4.44
C GLY A 52 13.21 -20.14 3.64
N ASP A 53 13.58 -21.24 4.29
CA ASP A 53 13.61 -22.58 3.70
C ASP A 53 12.60 -23.54 4.36
N THR A 54 11.72 -23.03 5.23
CA THR A 54 10.73 -23.84 5.96
C THR A 54 9.35 -23.72 5.32
N PRO A 55 8.70 -24.83 4.90
CA PRO A 55 7.33 -24.77 4.37
C PRO A 55 6.32 -24.45 5.48
N ILE A 56 5.41 -23.52 5.21
CA ILE A 56 4.41 -23.01 6.16
C ILE A 56 3.00 -23.46 5.78
N ARG A 57 2.64 -23.29 4.50
CA ARG A 57 1.27 -23.47 4.01
C ARG A 57 1.22 -23.94 2.56
N PHE A 58 0.19 -24.71 2.24
CA PHE A 58 -0.23 -24.99 0.88
C PHE A 58 -1.35 -24.03 0.47
N VAL A 59 -1.01 -23.10 -0.41
CA VAL A 59 -1.86 -22.01 -0.84
C VAL A 59 -2.73 -22.46 -2.02
N PRO A 60 -4.06 -22.38 -1.91
CA PRO A 60 -4.95 -22.72 -3.02
C PRO A 60 -4.80 -21.72 -4.17
N ASN A 61 -5.15 -22.13 -5.38
CA ASN A 61 -5.49 -21.17 -6.43
C ASN A 61 -6.83 -20.52 -6.06
N SER A 62 -6.80 -19.24 -5.69
CA SER A 62 -8.01 -18.51 -5.30
C SER A 62 -7.82 -17.01 -5.49
N GLU A 63 -8.78 -16.37 -6.16
CA GLU A 63 -8.90 -14.92 -6.27
C GLU A 63 -9.53 -14.28 -5.02
N THR A 64 -9.80 -15.07 -3.98
CA THR A 64 -10.34 -14.60 -2.70
C THR A 64 -9.28 -14.61 -1.60
N ASP A 65 -9.51 -13.79 -0.57
CA ASP A 65 -8.66 -13.68 0.63
C ASP A 65 -8.31 -15.05 1.23
N TYR A 66 -7.01 -15.38 1.24
CA TYR A 66 -6.45 -16.53 1.96
C TYR A 66 -5.55 -16.05 3.09
N LEU A 67 -6.00 -16.21 4.34
CA LEU A 67 -5.30 -15.69 5.50
C LEU A 67 -4.28 -16.70 6.03
N VAL A 68 -3.08 -16.18 6.31
CA VAL A 68 -1.98 -16.92 6.93
C VAL A 68 -1.47 -16.13 8.13
N ASN A 69 -1.29 -16.81 9.24
CA ASN A 69 -0.63 -16.29 10.42
C ASN A 69 0.84 -16.73 10.43
N ILE A 70 1.73 -15.83 10.02
CA ILE A 70 3.17 -16.03 10.06
C ILE A 70 3.67 -15.69 11.46
N PRO A 71 4.32 -16.61 12.18
CA PRO A 71 4.92 -16.30 13.47
C PRO A 71 6.01 -15.22 13.30
N ALA A 72 5.80 -14.02 13.84
CA ALA A 72 6.75 -12.92 13.77
C ALA A 72 7.08 -12.38 15.17
N GLU A 73 8.36 -12.30 15.52
CA GLU A 73 8.85 -11.66 16.75
C GLU A 73 9.18 -10.18 16.49
N GLY A 74 8.13 -9.36 16.29
CA GLY A 74 8.25 -7.92 16.00
C GLY A 74 8.28 -7.58 14.51
N GLU A 75 8.57 -6.32 14.16
CA GLU A 75 8.55 -5.80 12.78
C GLU A 75 9.84 -6.10 12.00
N ILE A 76 10.35 -7.33 12.11
CA ILE A 76 11.51 -7.76 11.32
C ILE A 76 11.00 -8.23 9.95
N ALA A 77 11.69 -7.83 8.89
CA ALA A 77 11.41 -8.32 7.55
C ALA A 77 11.60 -9.85 7.49
N VAL A 78 10.54 -10.55 7.10
CA VAL A 78 10.55 -11.99 6.79
C VAL A 78 10.70 -12.20 5.30
N ASP A 79 11.48 -13.22 4.93
CA ASP A 79 11.75 -13.58 3.54
C ASP A 79 10.80 -14.69 3.09
N LEU A 80 9.68 -14.31 2.51
CA LEU A 80 8.65 -15.24 2.08
C LEU A 80 8.90 -15.69 0.65
N LYS A 81 8.74 -16.99 0.39
CA LYS A 81 8.91 -17.59 -0.94
C LYS A 81 7.71 -18.44 -1.29
N LEU A 82 7.25 -18.34 -2.53
CA LEU A 82 6.27 -19.24 -3.12
C LEU A 82 6.97 -20.12 -4.15
N TYR A 83 6.64 -21.41 -4.12
CA TYR A 83 7.04 -22.37 -5.14
C TYR A 83 5.80 -23.02 -5.73
N ASP A 84 5.86 -23.41 -7.00
CA ASP A 84 4.85 -24.29 -7.59
C ASP A 84 4.90 -25.66 -6.89
N TRP A 85 3.73 -26.16 -6.49
CA TRP A 85 3.62 -27.49 -5.88
C TRP A 85 4.27 -28.57 -6.75
N GLU A 86 4.12 -28.50 -8.07
CA GLU A 86 4.66 -29.50 -8.98
C GLU A 86 6.19 -29.56 -8.96
N ASP A 87 6.85 -28.43 -8.67
CA ASP A 87 8.31 -28.32 -8.59
C ASP A 87 8.85 -28.86 -7.26
N VAL A 88 8.11 -28.69 -6.16
CA VAL A 88 8.60 -29.02 -4.80
C VAL A 88 8.03 -30.31 -4.21
N ARG A 89 6.98 -30.90 -4.81
CA ARG A 89 6.34 -32.12 -4.27
C ARG A 89 7.28 -33.30 -4.06
N GLY A 90 8.37 -33.37 -4.82
CA GLY A 90 9.40 -34.41 -4.68
C GLY A 90 10.39 -34.18 -3.53
N ASN A 91 10.48 -32.95 -3.02
CA ASN A 91 11.43 -32.54 -1.97
C ASN A 91 11.01 -31.23 -1.26
N ILE A 92 9.85 -31.24 -0.59
CA ILE A 92 9.26 -30.05 0.04
C ILE A 92 10.11 -29.42 1.16
N ASN A 93 10.99 -30.19 1.82
CA ASN A 93 11.79 -29.68 2.93
C ASN A 93 13.13 -29.07 2.48
N ASN A 94 13.44 -29.14 1.18
CA ASN A 94 14.66 -28.60 0.61
C ASN A 94 14.44 -28.26 -0.88
N PRO A 95 13.57 -27.28 -1.18
CA PRO A 95 13.26 -26.91 -2.56
C PRO A 95 14.50 -26.35 -3.27
N ASP A 96 14.57 -26.49 -4.59
CA ASP A 96 15.64 -25.90 -5.39
C ASP A 96 15.46 -24.36 -5.43
N PRO A 97 16.41 -23.55 -4.92
CA PRO A 97 16.26 -22.10 -4.86
C PRO A 97 16.17 -21.44 -6.24
N THR A 98 16.51 -22.14 -7.32
CA THR A 98 16.33 -21.64 -8.69
C THR A 98 14.87 -21.73 -9.17
N GLN A 99 14.05 -22.54 -8.52
CA GLN A 99 12.64 -22.78 -8.84
C GLN A 99 11.67 -21.88 -8.05
N ILE A 100 12.18 -20.86 -7.34
CA ILE A 100 11.31 -19.86 -6.69
C ILE A 100 10.37 -19.28 -7.75
N TYR A 101 9.07 -19.35 -7.45
CA TYR A 101 8.00 -18.78 -8.27
C TYR A 101 7.85 -17.30 -7.98
N LYS A 102 7.70 -16.93 -6.70
CA LYS A 102 7.67 -15.54 -6.22
C LYS A 102 8.43 -15.40 -4.91
N ARG A 103 9.04 -14.25 -4.68
CA ARG A 103 9.71 -13.92 -3.42
C ARG A 103 9.30 -12.54 -2.94
N TRP A 104 9.02 -12.41 -1.65
CA TRP A 104 8.67 -11.15 -1.05
C TRP A 104 9.34 -10.98 0.31
N SER A 105 10.19 -9.97 0.42
CA SER A 105 10.77 -9.54 1.69
C SER A 105 9.89 -8.46 2.30
N VAL A 106 9.23 -8.76 3.40
CA VAL A 106 8.18 -7.91 3.97
C VAL A 106 8.27 -7.84 5.50
N PRO A 107 8.19 -6.65 6.12
CA PRO A 107 7.98 -6.55 7.56
C PRO A 107 6.59 -7.07 7.91
N ILE A 108 6.52 -8.17 8.67
CA ILE A 108 5.25 -8.72 9.14
C ILE A 108 5.07 -8.39 10.62
N SER A 109 3.90 -7.82 10.95
CA SER A 109 3.52 -7.57 12.33
C SER A 109 3.22 -8.88 13.07
N GLY A 110 3.56 -8.95 14.36
CA GLY A 110 3.09 -10.02 15.24
C GLY A 110 1.57 -9.97 15.53
N SER A 111 0.87 -8.91 15.09
CA SER A 111 -0.57 -8.74 15.24
C SER A 111 -1.34 -9.25 14.02
N THR A 112 -2.45 -9.96 14.26
CA THR A 112 -3.39 -10.39 13.21
C THR A 112 -4.52 -9.39 12.92
N ASP A 113 -4.52 -8.23 13.59
CA ASP A 113 -5.47 -7.15 13.37
C ASP A 113 -5.41 -6.67 11.90
N ARG A 114 -6.57 -6.37 11.34
CA ARG A 114 -6.70 -6.00 9.91
C ARG A 114 -5.80 -4.82 9.51
N ILE A 115 -5.62 -3.84 10.40
CA ILE A 115 -4.79 -2.66 10.12
C ILE A 115 -3.30 -2.98 10.01
N ASN A 116 -2.86 -4.06 10.65
CA ASN A 116 -1.46 -4.50 10.66
C ASN A 116 -1.21 -5.64 9.64
N ARG A 117 -2.24 -6.00 8.85
CA ARG A 117 -2.19 -7.12 7.90
C ARG A 117 -1.64 -6.64 6.57
N VAL A 118 -0.64 -7.35 6.07
CA VAL A 118 -0.08 -7.13 4.75
C VAL A 118 -0.77 -8.04 3.71
N THR A 119 -0.87 -7.57 2.47
CA THR A 119 -1.47 -8.35 1.37
C THR A 119 -0.42 -8.73 0.33
N TRP A 120 -0.38 -9.99 -0.10
CA TRP A 120 0.44 -10.47 -1.20
C TRP A 120 -0.45 -10.87 -2.37
N HIS A 121 -0.42 -10.10 -3.46
CA HIS A 121 -1.12 -10.47 -4.68
C HIS A 121 -0.17 -11.19 -5.64
N VAL A 122 -0.51 -12.43 -5.99
CA VAL A 122 0.34 -13.33 -6.77
C VAL A 122 -0.23 -13.47 -8.18
N SER A 123 0.48 -12.94 -9.18
CA SER A 123 0.07 -13.06 -10.59
C SER A 123 0.53 -14.37 -11.23
N ASN A 124 0.06 -14.63 -12.46
CA ASN A 124 0.49 -15.77 -13.29
C ASN A 124 1.77 -15.51 -14.11
N ASP A 125 2.58 -14.51 -13.78
CA ASP A 125 3.84 -14.25 -14.48
C ASP A 125 5.00 -15.01 -13.80
N PRO A 126 5.53 -16.11 -14.38
CA PRO A 126 6.64 -16.87 -13.77
C PRO A 126 8.01 -16.20 -13.96
N ASP A 127 8.16 -15.27 -14.91
CA ASP A 127 9.45 -14.66 -15.24
C ASP A 127 9.78 -13.52 -14.27
N ASN A 128 8.75 -12.91 -13.69
CA ASN A 128 8.92 -11.92 -12.65
C ASN A 128 8.83 -12.55 -11.25
N LYS A 129 9.95 -12.55 -10.54
CA LYS A 129 10.05 -13.17 -9.21
C LYS A 129 10.07 -12.15 -8.08
N GLU A 130 10.32 -10.89 -8.40
CA GLU A 130 10.56 -9.82 -7.44
C GLU A 130 9.29 -8.98 -7.24
N MET A 131 9.05 -8.65 -5.98
CA MET A 131 7.88 -7.89 -5.55
C MET A 131 8.30 -6.51 -5.04
N ALA A 132 7.52 -5.48 -5.36
CA ALA A 132 7.58 -4.17 -4.74
C ALA A 132 6.57 -4.06 -3.59
N ASN A 133 6.85 -3.18 -2.63
CA ASN A 133 5.96 -2.78 -1.55
C ASN A 133 5.23 -1.48 -1.92
N ILE A 134 3.89 -1.51 -1.85
CA ILE A 134 3.06 -0.35 -2.11
C ILE A 134 2.27 -0.03 -0.85
N TYR A 135 2.35 1.23 -0.42
CA TYR A 135 1.67 1.74 0.76
C TYR A 135 0.52 2.65 0.32
N PHE A 136 -0.71 2.17 0.50
CA PHE A 136 -1.90 2.98 0.24
C PHE A 136 -2.28 3.80 1.46
N ASN A 137 -2.58 5.07 1.21
CA ASN A 137 -3.08 6.02 2.20
C ASN A 137 -4.42 6.55 1.72
N TYR A 138 -5.48 6.27 2.46
CA TYR A 138 -6.80 6.83 2.23
C TYR A 138 -7.17 7.71 3.41
N TYR A 139 -6.85 9.00 3.28
CA TYR A 139 -7.04 9.98 4.35
C TYR A 139 -8.52 10.14 4.72
N GLY A 140 -8.79 10.46 5.99
CA GLY A 140 -10.14 10.79 6.45
C GLY A 140 -10.67 12.08 5.83
N GLY A 141 -11.97 12.32 5.97
CA GLY A 141 -12.65 13.50 5.39
C GLY A 141 -13.79 13.15 4.42
N SER A 142 -13.95 11.86 4.11
CA SER A 142 -15.05 11.29 3.34
C SER A 142 -15.73 10.17 4.17
N GLU A 143 -16.93 9.75 3.77
CA GLU A 143 -17.67 8.64 4.42
C GLU A 143 -17.58 7.33 3.61
N GLU A 144 -17.06 7.43 2.38
CA GLU A 144 -16.99 6.36 1.38
C GLU A 144 -15.89 5.35 1.67
N TYR A 145 -16.17 4.08 1.42
CA TYR A 145 -15.14 3.05 1.31
C TYR A 145 -14.66 2.97 -0.13
N VAL A 146 -13.45 2.47 -0.34
CA VAL A 146 -12.87 2.33 -1.67
C VAL A 146 -12.27 0.94 -1.87
N ASP A 147 -12.70 0.29 -2.94
CA ASP A 147 -12.13 -0.95 -3.44
C ASP A 147 -11.12 -0.61 -4.55
N VAL A 148 -9.89 -1.13 -4.45
CA VAL A 148 -8.80 -0.85 -5.40
C VAL A 148 -8.58 -2.05 -6.32
N TYR A 149 -8.45 -1.79 -7.62
CA TYR A 149 -8.22 -2.77 -8.67
C TYR A 149 -7.02 -2.38 -9.54
N LEU A 150 -6.44 -3.38 -10.21
CA LEU A 150 -5.33 -3.21 -11.15
C LEU A 150 -5.78 -3.55 -12.57
N ASN A 151 -5.30 -2.79 -13.55
CA ASN A 151 -5.43 -3.03 -14.99
C ASN A 151 -6.85 -3.02 -15.57
N GLY A 152 -7.86 -2.69 -14.76
CA GLY A 152 -9.24 -2.55 -15.18
C GLY A 152 -10.23 -2.55 -14.02
N ARG A 153 -11.50 -2.36 -14.38
CA ARG A 153 -12.64 -2.48 -13.46
C ARG A 153 -13.11 -3.92 -13.26
N GLU A 154 -12.53 -4.85 -14.01
CA GLU A 154 -12.81 -6.28 -13.96
C GLU A 154 -11.59 -7.02 -13.41
N GLY A 155 -11.81 -7.96 -12.49
CA GLY A 155 -10.74 -8.80 -11.92
C GLY A 155 -10.74 -8.83 -10.40
N ALA A 156 -9.69 -9.44 -9.85
CA ALA A 156 -9.50 -9.54 -8.41
C ALA A 156 -9.22 -8.15 -7.82
N LYS A 157 -10.00 -7.80 -6.81
CA LYS A 157 -9.75 -6.62 -5.98
C LYS A 157 -8.46 -6.85 -5.20
N ILE A 158 -7.58 -5.85 -5.19
CA ILE A 158 -6.31 -5.95 -4.47
C ILE A 158 -6.41 -5.49 -3.02
N MET A 159 -7.32 -4.57 -2.70
CA MET A 159 -7.64 -4.19 -1.32
C MET A 159 -8.96 -3.40 -1.20
N THR A 160 -9.46 -3.30 0.04
CA THR A 160 -10.53 -2.37 0.44
C THR A 160 -10.01 -1.47 1.55
N LEU A 161 -10.16 -0.16 1.39
CA LEU A 161 -9.77 0.86 2.36
C LEU A 161 -11.03 1.56 2.90
N LYS A 162 -10.97 1.97 4.17
CA LYS A 162 -11.92 2.90 4.78
C LYS A 162 -11.25 4.26 5.00
N PRO A 163 -12.03 5.36 5.13
CA PRO A 163 -11.46 6.68 5.40
C PRO A 163 -10.62 6.65 6.69
N GLY A 164 -9.41 7.19 6.60
CA GLY A 164 -8.42 7.21 7.67
C GLY A 164 -7.46 6.02 7.69
N ASP A 165 -7.61 5.02 6.81
CA ASP A 165 -6.62 3.95 6.65
C ASP A 165 -5.31 4.53 6.08
N GLN A 166 -4.20 4.25 6.74
CA GLN A 166 -2.87 4.75 6.37
C GLN A 166 -1.86 3.62 6.36
N GLN A 167 -0.84 3.75 5.49
CA GLN A 167 0.26 2.80 5.37
C GLN A 167 -0.19 1.36 5.10
N MET A 168 -1.31 1.19 4.39
CA MET A 168 -1.84 -0.13 4.10
C MET A 168 -0.99 -0.79 3.01
N GLN A 169 -0.28 -1.85 3.39
CA GLN A 169 0.76 -2.44 2.55
C GLN A 169 0.26 -3.58 1.66
N ILE A 170 0.67 -3.54 0.39
CA ILE A 170 0.52 -4.63 -0.56
C ILE A 170 1.83 -4.94 -1.29
N GLY A 171 2.10 -6.22 -1.50
CA GLY A 171 3.16 -6.74 -2.37
C GLY A 171 2.63 -6.98 -3.79
N LEU A 172 3.24 -6.33 -4.78
CA LEU A 172 2.92 -6.51 -6.21
C LEU A 172 4.18 -6.83 -7.01
N ASP A 173 4.02 -7.61 -8.08
CA ASP A 173 5.09 -7.89 -9.04
C ASP A 173 5.64 -6.59 -9.65
N PHE A 174 6.91 -6.57 -10.05
CA PHE A 174 7.38 -5.50 -10.96
C PHE A 174 6.55 -5.43 -12.26
N GLY A 175 6.34 -4.24 -12.79
CA GLY A 175 5.48 -4.06 -13.95
C GLY A 175 4.88 -2.67 -14.05
N ASN A 176 4.02 -2.51 -15.03
CA ASN A 176 3.25 -1.28 -15.23
C ASN A 176 1.77 -1.64 -15.09
N TYR A 177 1.10 -0.96 -14.18
CA TYR A 177 -0.30 -1.20 -13.86
C TYR A 177 -1.09 0.09 -13.99
N THR A 178 -2.39 -0.02 -14.28
CA THR A 178 -3.33 1.08 -14.09
C THR A 178 -4.15 0.86 -12.84
N LEU A 179 -4.40 1.90 -12.06
CA LEU A 179 -5.16 1.86 -10.82
C LEU A 179 -6.60 2.30 -11.05
N HIS A 180 -7.54 1.54 -10.48
CA HIS A 180 -8.97 1.80 -10.58
C HIS A 180 -9.57 1.78 -9.17
N TYR A 181 -10.15 2.89 -8.74
CA TYR A 181 -10.76 3.07 -7.41
C TYR A 181 -12.28 3.03 -7.53
N HIS A 182 -12.94 2.09 -6.86
CA HIS A 182 -14.40 1.95 -6.85
C HIS A 182 -14.97 2.32 -5.48
N TYR A 183 -15.71 3.42 -5.42
CA TYR A 183 -16.24 3.95 -4.18
C TYR A 183 -17.60 3.35 -3.86
N TRP A 184 -17.86 3.09 -2.58
CA TRP A 184 -19.12 2.54 -2.10
C TRP A 184 -19.41 2.92 -0.66
N ASN A 185 -20.69 2.95 -0.29
CA ASN A 185 -21.15 3.13 1.08
C ASN A 185 -21.81 1.85 1.59
N SER A 186 -21.72 1.62 2.91
CA SER A 186 -22.44 0.50 3.51
C SER A 186 -23.95 0.79 3.50
N ASP A 187 -24.73 -0.14 2.97
CA ASP A 187 -26.19 -0.02 2.91
C ASP A 187 -26.83 -1.25 3.52
N GLN A 188 -27.36 -1.11 4.73
CA GLN A 188 -28.01 -2.19 5.46
C GLN A 188 -29.36 -2.63 4.86
N THR A 189 -29.84 -1.94 3.82
CA THR A 189 -31.12 -2.23 3.17
C THR A 189 -30.98 -3.07 1.90
N THR A 190 -29.76 -3.26 1.38
CA THR A 190 -29.48 -4.12 0.23
C THR A 190 -29.00 -5.50 0.66
N ALA A 191 -29.25 -6.53 -0.18
CA ALA A 191 -28.81 -7.90 0.10
C ALA A 191 -27.27 -8.04 0.15
N ASP A 192 -26.55 -7.18 -0.58
CA ASP A 192 -25.09 -7.18 -0.65
C ASP A 192 -24.45 -6.29 0.42
N GLY A 193 -25.25 -5.52 1.18
CA GLY A 193 -24.77 -4.65 2.24
C GLY A 193 -23.99 -3.41 1.76
N ARG A 194 -23.99 -3.15 0.44
CA ARG A 194 -23.18 -2.12 -0.22
C ARG A 194 -23.99 -1.38 -1.28
N ASN A 195 -23.81 -0.06 -1.32
CA ASN A 195 -24.27 0.81 -2.38
C ASN A 195 -23.05 1.39 -3.11
N TYR A 196 -22.78 0.93 -4.33
CA TYR A 196 -21.68 1.41 -5.16
C TYR A 196 -22.01 2.79 -5.73
N LEU A 197 -21.01 3.69 -5.72
CA LEU A 197 -21.18 5.10 -6.06
C LEU A 197 -20.62 5.40 -7.46
N SER A 198 -19.30 5.44 -7.59
CA SER A 198 -18.62 5.76 -8.84
C SER A 198 -17.17 5.25 -8.84
N TRP A 199 -16.50 5.43 -9.97
CA TRP A 199 -15.11 5.08 -10.19
C TRP A 199 -14.24 6.32 -10.34
N ILE A 200 -12.99 6.21 -9.89
CA ILE A 200 -11.87 7.05 -10.32
C ILE A 200 -10.80 6.12 -10.89
N ASP A 201 -10.57 6.20 -12.19
CA ASP A 201 -9.58 5.39 -12.92
C ASP A 201 -8.67 6.22 -13.84
N THR A 202 -8.91 7.52 -13.91
CA THR A 202 -8.12 8.51 -14.63
C THR A 202 -7.70 9.65 -13.71
N GLN A 203 -6.65 10.36 -14.09
CA GLN A 203 -6.19 11.60 -13.48
C GLN A 203 -5.91 12.61 -14.60
N MET A 204 -6.02 13.90 -14.27
CA MET A 204 -5.55 14.95 -15.16
C MET A 204 -4.03 15.09 -15.00
N ILE A 205 -3.31 15.15 -16.12
CA ILE A 205 -1.92 15.62 -16.18
C ILE A 205 -1.88 16.77 -17.17
N GLY A 206 -1.85 18.01 -16.69
CA GLY A 206 -2.12 19.17 -17.54
C GLY A 206 -3.55 19.18 -18.08
N GLU A 207 -3.71 19.33 -19.40
CA GLU A 207 -5.03 19.32 -20.05
C GLU A 207 -5.50 17.91 -20.46
N ASP A 208 -4.66 16.88 -20.26
CA ASP A 208 -4.94 15.53 -20.72
C ASP A 208 -5.44 14.63 -19.58
N GLU A 209 -6.60 14.00 -19.79
CA GLU A 209 -7.10 12.93 -18.95
C GLU A 209 -6.38 11.61 -19.31
N VAL A 210 -5.68 11.02 -18.34
CA VAL A 210 -4.87 9.82 -18.54
C VAL A 210 -5.09 8.80 -17.43
N ASP A 211 -4.78 7.53 -17.69
CA ASP A 211 -4.87 6.48 -16.67
C ASP A 211 -3.95 6.77 -15.46
N ILE A 212 -4.38 6.34 -14.28
CA ILE A 212 -3.55 6.42 -13.07
C ILE A 212 -2.52 5.28 -13.11
N TRP A 213 -1.28 5.59 -13.49
CA TRP A 213 -0.23 4.59 -13.62
C TRP A 213 0.51 4.30 -12.31
N LEU A 214 0.71 3.01 -12.05
CA LEU A 214 1.62 2.48 -11.04
C LEU A 214 2.76 1.72 -11.74
N VAL A 215 3.97 2.24 -11.62
CA VAL A 215 5.16 1.69 -12.29
C VAL A 215 6.15 1.18 -11.24
N LEU A 216 6.38 -0.13 -11.27
CA LEU A 216 7.17 -0.89 -10.28
C LEU A 216 8.36 -1.54 -10.97
N ASN A 217 9.56 -1.35 -10.42
CA ASN A 217 10.80 -1.94 -10.92
C ASN A 217 11.87 -1.87 -9.81
N SER A 218 13.08 -2.36 -10.09
CA SER A 218 14.18 -2.38 -9.11
C SER A 218 14.64 -1.00 -8.60
N SER A 219 14.26 0.10 -9.26
CA SER A 219 14.50 1.47 -8.76
C SER A 219 13.29 2.08 -8.06
N ARG A 220 12.16 1.36 -8.05
CA ARG A 220 10.86 1.73 -7.48
C ARG A 220 10.24 0.51 -6.77
N GLU A 221 11.04 -0.09 -5.90
CA GLU A 221 10.66 -1.28 -5.13
C GLU A 221 9.80 -0.93 -3.90
N GLU A 222 9.77 0.34 -3.50
CA GLU A 222 8.86 0.88 -2.48
C GLU A 222 8.17 2.14 -3.02
N MET A 223 6.84 2.19 -2.90
CA MET A 223 6.01 3.29 -3.42
C MET A 223 4.88 3.62 -2.44
N SER A 224 4.55 4.90 -2.31
CA SER A 224 3.38 5.36 -1.56
C SER A 224 2.34 5.91 -2.52
N MET A 225 1.09 5.49 -2.38
CA MET A 225 -0.05 5.95 -3.18
C MET A 225 -1.08 6.60 -2.28
N THR A 226 -1.52 7.80 -2.65
CA THR A 226 -2.66 8.46 -2.02
C THR A 226 -3.92 8.12 -2.80
N VAL A 227 -4.93 7.59 -2.11
CA VAL A 227 -6.24 7.33 -2.72
C VAL A 227 -7.03 8.63 -2.73
N PRO A 228 -7.53 9.06 -3.90
CA PRO A 228 -8.31 10.29 -3.99
C PRO A 228 -9.64 10.17 -3.23
N HIS A 229 -10.31 11.29 -3.00
CA HIS A 229 -11.67 11.28 -2.48
C HIS A 229 -12.64 11.35 -3.66
N LEU A 230 -13.79 10.67 -3.54
CA LEU A 230 -14.86 10.81 -4.51
C LEU A 230 -15.35 12.27 -4.50
N ASP A 231 -15.52 12.86 -5.68
CA ASP A 231 -15.93 14.26 -5.87
C ASP A 231 -14.97 15.31 -5.29
N ALA A 232 -13.80 14.93 -4.78
CA ALA A 232 -12.69 15.86 -4.73
C ALA A 232 -12.31 16.17 -6.17
N GLU A 233 -12.29 17.45 -6.54
CA GLU A 233 -11.57 17.85 -7.75
C GLU A 233 -10.19 17.19 -7.65
N LEU A 234 -9.85 16.32 -8.61
CA LEU A 234 -8.54 15.70 -8.71
C LEU A 234 -7.54 16.79 -9.09
N GLU A 235 -7.35 17.75 -8.19
CA GLU A 235 -6.29 18.71 -8.28
C GLU A 235 -5.01 17.90 -8.02
N GLU A 236 -4.20 17.68 -9.07
CA GLU A 236 -3.37 18.84 -9.34
C GLU A 236 -2.43 19.30 -8.26
N ILE A 237 -1.76 18.48 -7.44
CA ILE A 237 -0.82 19.07 -6.48
C ILE A 237 0.51 18.35 -6.37
N SER A 238 1.29 18.44 -7.45
CA SER A 238 2.75 18.30 -7.39
C SER A 238 3.49 19.64 -7.35
N ARG A 239 2.75 20.78 -7.38
CA ARG A 239 3.32 22.13 -7.45
C ARG A 239 2.98 22.90 -6.19
N PHE A 240 4.00 23.38 -5.48
CA PHE A 240 3.82 24.08 -4.21
C PHE A 240 4.54 25.42 -4.21
N GLY A 241 3.91 26.40 -3.55
CA GLY A 241 4.59 27.59 -3.05
C GLY A 241 4.89 27.42 -1.56
N LEU A 242 6.07 27.83 -1.11
CA LEU A 242 6.42 27.78 0.32
C LEU A 242 6.06 29.10 1.00
N LEU A 243 5.08 29.09 1.89
CA LEU A 243 4.78 30.22 2.77
C LEU A 243 5.52 30.05 4.10
N LYS A 244 6.40 30.99 4.43
CA LYS A 244 7.02 31.12 5.74
C LYS A 244 6.33 32.22 6.52
N VAL A 245 5.83 31.91 7.72
CA VAL A 245 5.22 32.89 8.61
C VAL A 245 6.17 33.16 9.77
N ASP A 246 6.45 34.44 10.04
CA ASP A 246 7.31 34.88 11.15
C ASP A 246 6.48 35.73 12.13
N ASN A 247 6.18 35.18 13.32
CA ASN A 247 5.43 35.89 14.35
C ASN A 247 6.37 36.65 15.28
N GLN A 248 6.47 37.97 15.09
CA GLN A 248 7.30 38.84 15.91
C GLN A 248 6.54 39.46 17.10
N LEU A 249 5.29 39.07 17.32
CA LEU A 249 4.52 39.54 18.46
C LEU A 249 4.93 38.84 19.76
N SER A 250 4.57 39.47 20.88
CA SER A 250 4.74 38.92 22.23
C SER A 250 3.65 37.91 22.63
N GLU A 251 2.84 37.44 21.68
CA GLU A 251 1.73 36.53 21.90
C GLU A 251 1.52 35.61 20.68
N PRO A 252 0.92 34.41 20.86
CA PRO A 252 0.62 33.51 19.75
C PRO A 252 -0.49 34.05 18.85
N VAL A 253 -0.44 33.65 17.57
CA VAL A 253 -1.41 34.03 16.54
C VAL A 253 -1.94 32.83 15.79
N GLU A 254 -3.19 32.89 15.36
CA GLU A 254 -3.78 31.95 14.40
C GLU A 254 -3.77 32.53 12.99
N ILE A 255 -3.38 31.69 12.02
CA ILE A 255 -3.24 32.04 10.62
C ILE A 255 -4.40 31.47 9.80
N TYR A 256 -5.02 32.35 9.02
CA TYR A 256 -6.13 32.06 8.13
C TYR A 256 -5.77 32.41 6.68
N ALA A 257 -6.32 31.64 5.73
CA ALA A 257 -6.39 31.97 4.33
C ALA A 257 -7.87 32.12 3.95
N GLY A 258 -8.31 33.35 3.71
CA GLY A 258 -9.73 33.69 3.64
C GLY A 258 -10.42 33.42 4.97
N ASP A 259 -11.45 32.58 4.94
CA ASP A 259 -12.23 32.19 6.13
C ASP A 259 -11.75 30.88 6.77
N LEU A 260 -10.82 30.16 6.12
CA LEU A 260 -10.29 28.88 6.58
C LEU A 260 -8.97 29.06 7.33
N LYS A 261 -8.68 28.15 8.26
CA LYS A 261 -7.34 28.06 8.87
C LYS A 261 -6.33 27.61 7.82
N ILE A 262 -5.09 28.08 7.90
CA ILE A 262 -4.06 27.76 6.89
C ILE A 262 -3.79 26.26 6.78
N GLU A 263 -3.94 25.52 7.89
CA GLU A 263 -3.78 24.06 7.95
C GLU A 263 -4.81 23.30 7.08
N SER A 264 -5.96 23.92 6.77
CA SER A 264 -6.99 23.33 5.91
C SER A 264 -6.64 23.38 4.43
N ILE A 265 -5.72 24.26 4.02
CA ILE A 265 -5.34 24.43 2.60
C ILE A 265 -3.89 24.03 2.32
N MET A 266 -3.07 23.79 3.35
CA MET A 266 -1.70 23.37 3.15
C MET A 266 -1.59 21.89 2.79
N TYR A 267 -0.51 21.56 2.11
CA TYR A 267 0.02 20.22 2.01
C TYR A 267 0.95 19.90 3.19
N LEU A 268 0.83 18.69 3.71
CA LEU A 268 1.68 18.14 4.77
C LEU A 268 1.77 16.64 4.53
N ASP A 269 2.99 16.12 4.43
CA ASP A 269 3.24 14.69 4.30
C ASP A 269 3.22 14.03 5.69
N GLY A 270 2.28 13.10 5.91
CA GLY A 270 2.32 12.14 7.03
C GLY A 270 2.09 12.62 8.47
N GLU A 271 1.81 13.90 8.75
CA GLU A 271 1.61 14.41 10.12
C GLU A 271 0.17 14.90 10.41
N SER A 272 -0.19 15.01 11.69
CA SER A 272 -1.44 15.68 12.10
C SER A 272 -1.37 17.17 11.76
N LYS A 273 -2.41 17.67 11.09
CA LYS A 273 -2.57 19.10 10.78
C LYS A 273 -3.18 19.90 11.96
N ASP A 274 -3.44 19.24 13.09
CA ASP A 274 -4.12 19.86 14.23
C ASP A 274 -3.33 21.06 14.76
N ASN A 275 -3.94 22.25 14.70
CA ASN A 275 -3.42 23.48 15.29
C ASN A 275 -2.09 23.99 14.70
N LEU A 276 -1.68 23.53 13.51
CA LEU A 276 -0.54 24.07 12.77
C LEU A 276 -0.73 25.53 12.37
N SER A 277 -1.99 25.96 12.27
CA SER A 277 -2.37 27.35 12.09
C SER A 277 -1.97 28.26 13.25
N THR A 278 -1.62 27.74 14.43
CA THR A 278 -1.19 28.55 15.58
C THR A 278 0.33 28.69 15.61
N ILE A 279 0.83 29.90 15.41
CA ILE A 279 2.25 30.23 15.53
C ILE A 279 2.53 30.82 16.92
N GLY A 280 3.45 30.19 17.64
CA GLY A 280 3.89 30.66 18.96
C GLY A 280 4.49 32.06 18.96
N GLN A 281 4.57 32.68 20.14
CA GLN A 281 5.25 33.96 20.34
C GLN A 281 6.71 33.89 19.87
N GLY A 282 7.13 34.84 19.02
CA GLY A 282 8.52 34.91 18.54
C GLY A 282 8.97 33.71 17.71
N SER A 283 8.01 32.91 17.22
CA SER A 283 8.25 31.67 16.47
C SER A 283 7.90 31.84 15.00
N ASN A 284 8.30 30.87 14.20
CA ASN A 284 7.96 30.77 12.79
C ASN A 284 7.20 29.47 12.47
N GLY A 285 6.57 29.44 11.31
CA GLY A 285 5.96 28.26 10.70
C GLY A 285 6.18 28.24 9.20
N GLU A 286 6.22 27.03 8.63
CA GLU A 286 6.39 26.82 7.19
C GLU A 286 5.20 26.01 6.66
N PHE A 287 4.63 26.46 5.55
CA PHE A 287 3.43 25.89 4.96
C PHE A 287 3.64 25.70 3.46
N TYR A 288 3.57 24.45 3.00
CA TYR A 288 3.53 24.15 1.57
C TYR A 288 2.11 24.36 1.07
N ILE A 289 1.90 25.35 0.20
CA ILE A 289 0.59 25.66 -0.34
C ILE A 289 0.49 25.10 -1.75
N PRO A 290 -0.49 24.23 -2.03
CA PRO A 290 -0.87 23.81 -3.37
C PRO A 290 -1.01 24.99 -4.33
N ILE A 291 -0.39 24.88 -5.51
CA ILE A 291 -0.65 25.78 -6.63
C ILE A 291 -1.38 24.97 -7.70
N PRO A 292 -2.58 25.43 -8.15
CA PRO A 292 -3.34 24.74 -9.19
C PRO A 292 -2.49 24.50 -10.43
N ASP A 293 -2.74 23.39 -11.12
CA ASP A 293 -1.96 23.11 -12.32
C ASP A 293 -2.27 24.08 -13.46
N GLY A 294 -1.30 24.23 -14.37
CA GLY A 294 -1.29 25.29 -15.37
C GLY A 294 -0.95 26.68 -14.81
N GLU A 295 -0.98 26.89 -13.49
CA GLU A 295 -0.68 28.19 -12.86
C GLU A 295 0.74 28.24 -12.29
N GLU A 296 1.43 29.36 -12.50
CA GLU A 296 2.76 29.62 -11.88
C GLU A 296 2.64 30.22 -10.48
N THR A 297 1.45 30.73 -10.13
CA THR A 297 1.23 31.47 -8.90
C THR A 297 -0.17 31.27 -8.32
N VAL A 298 -0.30 31.35 -6.99
CA VAL A 298 -1.59 31.42 -6.29
C VAL A 298 -1.66 32.67 -5.43
N SER A 299 -2.81 33.35 -5.42
CA SER A 299 -3.04 34.52 -4.56
C SER A 299 -3.87 34.13 -3.33
N LEU A 300 -3.34 34.41 -2.14
CA LEU A 300 -3.97 34.09 -0.87
C LEU A 300 -4.28 35.36 -0.09
N ASN A 301 -5.48 35.46 0.47
CA ASN A 301 -5.83 36.50 1.44
C ASN A 301 -5.48 36.00 2.83
N LEU A 302 -4.30 36.33 3.34
CA LEU A 302 -3.83 35.88 4.64
C LEU A 302 -4.32 36.80 5.75
N ARG A 303 -4.87 36.22 6.81
CA ARG A 303 -5.28 36.94 8.03
C ARG A 303 -4.65 36.31 9.26
N ALA A 304 -4.03 37.13 10.09
CA ALA A 304 -3.53 36.76 11.40
C ALA A 304 -4.44 37.35 12.48
N GLN A 305 -4.79 36.54 13.47
CA GLN A 305 -5.55 36.97 14.65
C GLN A 305 -4.90 36.47 15.93
N LYS A 306 -5.09 37.19 17.03
CA LYS A 306 -4.75 36.72 18.38
C LYS A 306 -5.70 35.58 18.76
N LEU A 307 -5.30 34.73 19.71
CA LEU A 307 -6.19 33.69 20.28
C LEU A 307 -7.46 34.25 20.94
N SER A 308 -7.48 35.56 21.26
CA SER A 308 -8.67 36.28 21.72
C SER A 308 -9.68 36.62 20.61
N GLY A 309 -9.35 36.32 19.34
CA GLY A 309 -10.11 36.68 18.15
C GLY A 309 -9.86 38.11 17.64
N ALA A 310 -8.97 38.88 18.27
CA ALA A 310 -8.63 40.22 17.81
C ALA A 310 -7.76 40.17 16.53
N PRO A 311 -8.12 40.92 15.46
CA PRO A 311 -7.34 40.92 14.23
C PRO A 311 -5.97 41.57 14.45
N VAL A 312 -4.95 41.03 13.80
CA VAL A 312 -3.57 41.54 13.83
C VAL A 312 -3.18 42.11 12.48
N LYS A 313 -3.26 41.28 11.43
CA LYS A 313 -2.80 41.64 10.08
C LYS A 313 -3.67 40.95 9.04
N ASN A 314 -3.89 41.62 7.92
CA ASN A 314 -4.57 41.06 6.75
C ASN A 314 -3.85 41.55 5.48
N GLU A 315 -3.49 40.64 4.60
CA GLU A 315 -2.70 40.94 3.40
C GLU A 315 -2.97 39.91 2.30
N THR A 316 -3.07 40.38 1.06
CA THR A 316 -3.08 39.49 -0.11
C THR A 316 -1.65 39.23 -0.54
N VAL A 317 -1.24 37.97 -0.55
CA VAL A 317 0.10 37.54 -0.97
C VAL A 317 -0.01 36.67 -2.21
N THR A 318 1.02 36.71 -3.06
CA THR A 318 1.14 35.83 -4.22
C THR A 318 2.29 34.87 -3.97
N LEU A 319 1.99 33.57 -3.93
CA LEU A 319 2.99 32.51 -3.89
C LEU A 319 3.31 32.06 -5.31
N THR A 320 4.55 31.63 -5.54
CA THR A 320 5.03 31.15 -6.83
C THR A 320 5.58 29.75 -6.68
N VAL A 321 5.40 28.91 -7.70
CA VAL A 321 5.89 27.52 -7.71
C VAL A 321 7.39 27.48 -7.41
N ASP A 322 7.78 26.57 -6.51
CA ASP A 322 9.16 26.33 -6.06
C ASP A 322 9.85 27.56 -5.45
N GLN A 323 9.09 28.60 -5.08
CA GLN A 323 9.60 29.78 -4.40
C GLN A 323 9.06 29.89 -2.98
N SER A 324 9.89 30.50 -2.12
CA SER A 324 9.48 30.84 -0.76
C SER A 324 9.07 32.31 -0.64
N PHE A 325 7.94 32.57 -0.01
CA PHE A 325 7.51 33.89 0.42
C PHE A 325 7.53 33.95 1.95
N THR A 326 8.04 35.04 2.53
CA THR A 326 8.03 35.24 3.99
C THR A 326 7.04 36.33 4.36
N TRP A 327 6.04 35.96 5.17
CA TRP A 327 5.05 36.87 5.73
C TRP A 327 5.38 37.16 7.20
N VAL A 328 5.75 38.40 7.49
CA VAL A 328 6.10 38.86 8.84
C VAL A 328 4.87 39.45 9.53
N ILE A 329 4.57 38.97 10.74
CA ILE A 329 3.50 39.46 11.61
C ILE A 329 4.15 40.27 12.72
N ASP A 330 4.10 41.59 12.58
CA ASP A 330 4.64 42.56 13.52
C ASP A 330 3.52 43.49 14.04
N SER A 331 3.89 44.45 14.89
CA SER A 331 2.96 45.37 15.56
C SER A 331 2.72 46.66 14.78
N ASN A 332 3.12 46.71 13.50
CA ASN A 332 3.11 47.92 12.66
C ASN A 332 1.84 48.05 11.81
#